data_AF-A0A5N6DRQ3-F1
#
_entry.id   AF-A0A5N6DRQ3-F1
#
_cell.length_a   1.000
_cell.length_b   1.000
_cell.length_c   1.000
_cell.angle_alpha   90.00
_cell.angle_beta   90.00
_cell.angle_gamma   90.00
#
_symmetry.space_group_name_H-M   'P 1'
#
loop_
_entity.id
_entity.type
_entity.pdbx_description
1 polymer ?
#
loop_
_entity_poly.entity_id
_entity_poly.type
_entity_poly.pdbx_seq_one_letter_code
_entity_poly.pdbx_strand_id
1 'polypeptide(L)'
;MNSYPNPYSLEIVDSFNPLLEKHFGSVFFNLNGIGNFHPANYFYTNLSRWAKGPGNDHMKGELARRHRAFTRSGASWRRMLVSQPAPPALGYGWQEYSGRTTISGALITKNPHPAALSLDSVIPGDPGLPRPLPLSQTGLRFGLLYDLLQYHAGHHQYPSLYFRVVWGRACAPRPRYEMKQVCNRLLEETSVLVQFVHDNDDLDHEPADVDAWDSAFRSEDFQLPAEEEVVYRGLW
;
A
#
# COMPACT_ATOMS: atom_id res chain seq x y z
N MET A 1 -0.86 6.07 -26.82
CA MET A 1 -1.85 6.22 -25.73
C MET A 1 -1.62 5.07 -24.75
N ASN A 2 -1.36 5.35 -23.47
CA ASN A 2 -1.15 4.28 -22.49
C ASN A 2 -2.49 3.59 -22.26
N SER A 3 -2.61 2.35 -22.72
CA SER A 3 -3.82 1.54 -22.62
C SER A 3 -4.01 1.03 -21.19
N TYR A 4 -5.27 0.79 -20.84
CA TYR A 4 -5.64 0.03 -19.65
C TYR A 4 -5.35 -1.47 -19.93
N PRO A 5 -4.70 -2.20 -19.00
CA PRO A 5 -4.28 -3.59 -19.24
C PRO A 5 -5.45 -4.57 -19.19
N ASN A 6 -6.55 -4.21 -18.52
CA ASN A 6 -7.78 -4.99 -18.49
C ASN A 6 -9.02 -4.06 -18.49
N PRO A 7 -10.22 -4.53 -18.87
CA PRO A 7 -11.42 -3.70 -18.96
C PRO A 7 -11.88 -3.13 -17.61
N TYR A 8 -11.58 -3.80 -16.50
CA TYR A 8 -11.94 -3.36 -15.14
C TYR A 8 -11.09 -2.19 -14.64
N SER A 9 -9.91 -2.00 -15.24
CA SER A 9 -8.95 -0.98 -14.81
C SER A 9 -9.46 0.44 -15.02
N LEU A 10 -10.24 0.70 -16.08
CA LEU A 10 -10.85 2.01 -16.29
C LEU A 10 -11.96 2.28 -15.27
N GLU A 11 -12.82 1.28 -15.06
CA GLU A 11 -13.92 1.35 -14.08
C GLU A 11 -13.40 1.60 -12.66
N ILE A 12 -12.29 0.97 -12.26
CA ILE A 12 -11.65 1.18 -10.96
C ILE A 12 -11.16 2.63 -10.78
N VAL A 13 -10.50 3.20 -11.79
CA VAL A 13 -9.98 4.57 -11.72
C VAL A 13 -11.12 5.60 -11.66
N ASP A 14 -12.22 5.34 -12.34
CA ASP A 14 -13.39 6.22 -12.37
C ASP A 14 -14.31 6.04 -11.13
N SER A 15 -14.00 5.09 -10.24
CA SER A 15 -14.84 4.70 -9.10
C SER A 15 -14.11 4.67 -7.77
N PHE A 16 -13.01 5.41 -7.63
CA PHE A 16 -12.33 5.54 -6.34
C PHE A 16 -13.28 5.98 -5.24
N ASN A 17 -13.02 5.50 -4.03
CA ASN A 17 -13.78 5.90 -2.87
C ASN A 17 -13.54 7.40 -2.59
N PRO A 18 -14.55 8.28 -2.75
CA PRO A 18 -14.34 9.73 -2.74
C PRO A 18 -13.93 10.25 -1.37
N LEU A 19 -14.28 9.55 -0.28
CA LEU A 19 -13.84 9.90 1.06
C LEU A 19 -12.35 9.58 1.24
N LEU A 20 -11.90 8.42 0.77
CA LEU A 20 -10.49 8.07 0.85
C LEU A 20 -9.65 9.00 -0.04
N GLU A 21 -10.10 9.27 -1.27
CA GLU A 21 -9.44 10.23 -2.16
C GLU A 21 -9.32 11.62 -1.51
N LYS A 22 -10.41 12.16 -0.97
CA LYS A 22 -10.42 13.47 -0.28
C LYS A 22 -9.42 13.54 0.87
N HIS A 23 -9.27 12.46 1.63
CA HIS A 23 -8.47 12.45 2.85
C HIS A 23 -7.01 12.03 2.62
N PHE A 24 -6.75 11.11 1.70
CA PHE A 24 -5.41 10.57 1.46
C PHE A 24 -4.76 11.11 0.19
N GLY A 25 -5.55 11.61 -0.76
CA GLY A 25 -5.07 12.35 -1.92
C GLY A 25 -4.37 11.51 -2.98
N SER A 26 -3.68 12.20 -3.89
CA SER A 26 -3.11 11.64 -5.11
C SER A 26 -1.91 10.71 -4.92
N VAL A 27 -1.35 10.66 -3.70
CA VAL A 27 -0.31 9.69 -3.32
C VAL A 27 -0.86 8.26 -3.34
N PHE A 28 -2.14 8.07 -3.01
CA PHE A 28 -2.84 6.79 -3.14
C PHE A 28 -3.78 6.76 -4.34
N PHE A 29 -4.48 7.85 -4.65
CA PHE A 29 -5.55 7.88 -5.65
C PHE A 29 -5.15 8.77 -6.84
N ASN A 30 -4.33 8.24 -7.72
CA ASN A 30 -3.86 8.98 -8.89
C ASN A 30 -4.79 8.77 -10.09
N LEU A 31 -5.57 9.79 -10.45
CA LEU A 31 -6.52 9.77 -11.58
C LEU A 31 -5.85 9.56 -12.96
N ASN A 32 -4.54 9.84 -13.08
CA ASN A 32 -3.78 9.57 -14.30
C ASN A 32 -3.29 8.11 -14.38
N GLY A 33 -3.54 7.30 -13.35
CA GLY A 33 -3.26 5.86 -13.29
C GLY A 33 -1.80 5.46 -13.08
N ILE A 34 -0.84 6.38 -13.25
CA ILE A 34 0.60 6.05 -13.24
C ILE A 34 1.27 6.36 -11.90
N GLY A 35 0.72 7.28 -11.10
CA GLY A 35 1.32 7.69 -9.83
C GLY A 35 2.59 8.53 -10.00
N ASN A 36 2.92 9.35 -9.00
CA ASN A 36 4.24 9.97 -8.86
C ASN A 36 5.04 9.18 -7.82
N PHE A 37 6.36 9.14 -7.98
CA PHE A 37 7.22 8.61 -6.92
C PHE A 37 7.31 9.59 -5.75
N HIS A 38 7.26 9.04 -4.55
CA HIS A 38 7.36 9.74 -3.29
C HIS A 38 8.44 9.07 -2.42
N PRO A 39 9.26 9.81 -1.68
CA PRO A 39 10.21 9.21 -0.74
C PRO A 39 9.46 8.46 0.37
N ALA A 40 10.06 7.42 0.95
CA ALA A 40 9.46 6.62 2.01
C ALA A 40 8.98 7.48 3.19
N ASN A 41 9.72 8.53 3.56
CA ASN A 41 9.33 9.47 4.61
C ASN A 41 8.20 10.45 4.25
N TYR A 42 7.55 10.32 3.08
CA TYR A 42 6.53 11.25 2.59
C TYR A 42 5.39 11.48 3.60
N PHE A 43 5.03 10.45 4.37
CA PHE A 43 3.96 10.53 5.36
C PHE A 43 4.28 11.52 6.49
N TYR A 44 5.53 11.53 6.97
CA TYR A 44 5.99 12.49 7.97
C TYR A 44 6.07 13.92 7.43
N THR A 45 6.54 14.08 6.19
CA THR A 45 6.78 15.39 5.62
C THR A 45 5.48 16.06 5.16
N ASN A 46 4.58 15.32 4.50
CA ASN A 46 3.47 15.88 3.72
C ASN A 46 2.07 15.45 4.19
N LEU A 47 1.88 14.27 4.79
CA LEU A 47 0.58 13.87 5.36
C LEU A 47 0.40 14.32 6.82
N SER A 48 1.34 15.14 7.29
CA SER A 48 1.41 15.69 8.64
C SER A 48 0.23 16.56 9.09
N ARG A 49 -0.79 16.84 8.26
CA ARG A 49 -1.97 17.63 8.67
C ARG A 49 -2.79 17.03 9.82
N TRP A 50 -2.66 15.72 10.07
CA TRP A 50 -3.24 15.07 11.26
C TRP A 50 -2.22 14.80 12.37
N ALA A 51 -0.92 14.91 12.07
CA ALA A 51 0.20 14.68 12.98
C ALA A 51 0.82 15.98 13.55
N LYS A 52 0.54 17.14 12.95
CA LYS A 52 0.98 18.47 13.40
C LYS A 52 -0.21 19.24 13.97
N GLY A 53 -0.37 19.19 15.30
CA GLY A 53 -1.19 20.14 16.03
C GLY A 53 -0.40 21.41 16.36
N PRO A 54 -1.05 22.57 16.59
CA PRO A 54 -0.36 23.77 17.09
C PRO A 54 0.30 23.49 18.44
N GLY A 55 1.49 24.06 18.66
CA GLY A 55 2.40 23.72 19.76
C GLY A 55 1.98 24.25 21.14
N ASN A 56 1.02 23.60 21.79
CA ASN A 56 0.73 23.73 23.23
C ASN A 56 0.51 22.37 23.90
N ASP A 57 0.95 22.21 25.15
CA ASP A 57 1.06 20.89 25.82
C ASP A 57 -0.29 20.17 26.04
N HIS A 58 -1.37 20.91 26.30
CA HIS A 58 -2.72 20.33 26.39
C HIS A 58 -3.20 19.75 25.04
N MET A 59 -2.79 20.35 23.92
CA MET A 59 -3.16 19.89 22.58
C MET A 59 -2.26 18.76 22.09
N LYS A 60 -1.07 18.57 22.69
CA LYS A 60 -0.24 17.36 22.47
C LYS A 60 -0.97 16.09 22.90
N GLY A 61 -1.64 16.10 24.06
CA GLY A 61 -2.43 14.97 24.53
C GLY A 61 -3.61 14.65 23.61
N GLU A 62 -4.31 15.68 23.14
CA GLU A 62 -5.42 15.53 22.18
C GLU A 62 -4.95 15.07 20.79
N LEU A 63 -3.83 15.60 20.32
CA LEU A 63 -3.18 15.18 19.08
C LEU A 63 -2.77 13.71 19.16
N ALA A 64 -2.13 13.30 20.26
CA ALA A 64 -1.77 11.90 20.48
C ALA A 64 -3.00 10.99 20.51
N ARG A 65 -4.13 11.42 21.11
CA ARG A 65 -5.39 10.67 21.09
C ARG A 65 -5.97 10.54 19.69
N ARG A 66 -6.05 11.63 18.92
CA ARG A 66 -6.53 11.61 17.52
C ARG A 66 -5.65 10.75 16.63
N HIS A 67 -4.34 10.85 16.83
CA HIS A 67 -3.35 10.06 16.14
C HIS A 67 -3.55 8.56 16.42
N ARG A 68 -3.65 8.14 17.69
CA ARG A 68 -3.98 6.73 18.03
C ARG A 68 -5.33 6.29 17.46
N ALA A 69 -6.35 7.14 17.52
CA ALA A 69 -7.67 6.83 16.96
C ALA A 69 -7.64 6.68 15.43
N PHE A 70 -6.70 7.32 14.76
CA PHE A 70 -6.46 7.23 13.33
C PHE A 70 -5.68 5.97 12.97
N THR A 71 -4.58 5.66 13.67
CA THR A 71 -3.70 4.54 13.35
C THR A 71 -4.21 3.18 13.83
N ARG A 72 -5.12 3.13 14.81
CA ARG A 72 -5.71 1.87 15.31
C ARG A 72 -6.27 0.98 14.20
N SER A 73 -6.17 -0.33 14.36
CA SER A 73 -6.69 -1.35 13.44
C SER A 73 -8.20 -1.18 13.15
N GLY A 74 -8.97 -0.80 14.17
CA GLY A 74 -10.42 -0.61 14.07
C GLY A 74 -10.90 0.66 13.36
N ALA A 75 -10.01 1.53 12.88
CA ALA A 75 -10.39 2.78 12.22
C ALA A 75 -11.29 2.50 11.00
N SER A 76 -12.38 3.25 10.84
CA SER A 76 -13.39 2.98 9.81
C SER A 76 -12.81 3.04 8.40
N TRP A 77 -11.90 3.99 8.15
CA TRP A 77 -11.25 4.16 6.85
C TRP A 77 -10.44 2.94 6.42
N ARG A 78 -9.86 2.19 7.37
CA ARG A 78 -9.10 0.95 7.08
C ARG A 78 -9.99 -0.14 6.48
N ARG A 79 -11.28 -0.13 6.84
CA ARG A 79 -12.30 -1.10 6.38
C ARG A 79 -13.03 -0.66 5.11
N MET A 80 -12.72 0.51 4.56
CA MET A 80 -13.36 0.98 3.34
C MET A 80 -12.74 0.31 2.12
N LEU A 81 -13.58 -0.02 1.12
CA LEU A 81 -13.10 -0.43 -0.19
C LEU A 81 -12.41 0.75 -0.88
N VAL A 82 -11.34 0.47 -1.62
CA VAL A 82 -10.57 1.48 -2.36
C VAL A 82 -11.31 2.02 -3.59
N SER A 83 -12.11 1.18 -4.24
CA SER A 83 -12.93 1.52 -5.42
C SER A 83 -14.14 0.58 -5.53
N GLN A 84 -15.02 0.84 -6.51
CA GLN A 84 -16.15 -0.04 -6.86
C GLN A 84 -16.27 -0.19 -8.39
N PRO A 85 -15.85 -1.33 -8.98
CA PRO A 85 -15.62 -2.61 -8.33
C PRO A 85 -14.32 -2.63 -7.51
N ALA A 86 -14.30 -3.50 -6.51
CA ALA A 86 -13.13 -3.66 -5.66
C ALA A 86 -12.05 -4.50 -6.37
N PRO A 87 -10.77 -4.10 -6.33
CA PRO A 87 -9.68 -4.92 -6.84
C PRO A 87 -9.66 -6.27 -6.13
N PRO A 88 -9.54 -7.40 -6.87
CA PRO A 88 -9.59 -8.74 -6.30
C PRO A 88 -8.25 -9.19 -5.69
N ALA A 89 -7.18 -8.42 -5.90
CA ALA A 89 -5.85 -8.66 -5.39
C ALA A 89 -5.07 -7.34 -5.35
N LEU A 90 -3.90 -7.35 -4.71
CA LEU A 90 -2.96 -6.24 -4.69
C LEU A 90 -1.62 -6.73 -5.22
N GLY A 91 -1.12 -6.08 -6.27
CA GLY A 91 0.26 -6.28 -6.71
C GLY A 91 1.21 -5.43 -5.88
N TYR A 92 2.41 -5.93 -5.64
CA TYR A 92 3.53 -5.09 -5.23
C TYR A 92 4.79 -5.47 -6.03
N GLY A 93 5.63 -4.49 -6.36
CA GLY A 93 6.83 -4.69 -7.17
C GLY A 93 8.02 -3.89 -6.63
N TRP A 94 9.19 -4.51 -6.63
CA TRP A 94 10.43 -3.95 -6.09
C TRP A 94 11.52 -3.84 -7.15
N GLN A 95 12.20 -2.70 -7.19
CA GLN A 95 13.39 -2.51 -8.04
C GLN A 95 14.55 -2.02 -7.19
N GLU A 96 15.65 -2.77 -7.20
CA GLU A 96 16.88 -2.46 -6.49
C GLU A 96 18.05 -2.28 -7.45
N TYR A 97 18.85 -1.24 -7.20
CA TYR A 97 20.12 -0.99 -7.88
C TYR A 97 21.30 -1.17 -6.93
N SER A 98 21.89 -2.36 -6.90
CA SER A 98 23.11 -2.67 -6.11
C SER A 98 24.17 -3.33 -7.00
N GLY A 99 24.64 -2.59 -8.01
CA GLY A 99 25.59 -3.07 -9.04
C GLY A 99 25.01 -4.08 -10.05
N ARG A 100 23.93 -4.80 -9.70
CA ARG A 100 23.02 -5.51 -10.60
C ARG A 100 21.60 -5.00 -10.35
N THR A 101 20.75 -5.03 -11.38
CA THR A 101 19.34 -4.68 -11.21
C THR A 101 18.56 -5.93 -10.80
N THR A 102 18.02 -5.92 -9.57
CA THR A 102 17.10 -6.95 -9.09
C THR A 102 15.68 -6.40 -9.17
N ILE A 103 14.78 -7.16 -9.79
CA ILE A 103 13.37 -6.83 -9.88
C ILE A 103 12.57 -7.97 -9.28
N SER A 104 11.78 -7.70 -8.26
CA SER A 104 10.80 -8.66 -7.76
C SER A 104 9.38 -8.13 -7.95
N GLY A 105 8.43 -9.05 -8.02
CA GLY A 105 7.02 -8.75 -8.05
C GLY A 105 6.27 -9.84 -7.32
N ALA A 106 5.17 -9.47 -6.71
CA ALA A 106 4.43 -10.39 -5.89
C ALA A 106 2.97 -9.98 -5.77
N LEU A 107 2.17 -10.98 -5.41
CA LEU A 107 0.73 -10.89 -5.39
C LEU A 107 0.21 -11.15 -3.98
N ILE A 108 -0.68 -10.27 -3.54
CA ILE A 108 -1.44 -10.45 -2.32
C ILE A 108 -2.88 -10.75 -2.71
N THR A 109 -3.30 -11.98 -2.38
CA THR A 109 -4.62 -12.51 -2.72
C THR A 109 -5.50 -12.74 -1.51
N LYS A 110 -4.95 -12.61 -0.30
CA LYS A 110 -5.65 -12.88 0.97
C LYS A 110 -5.63 -11.65 1.84
N ASN A 111 -6.73 -11.41 2.53
CA ASN A 111 -6.75 -10.43 3.59
C ASN A 111 -6.01 -11.04 4.80
N PRO A 112 -5.01 -10.39 5.41
CA PRO A 112 -4.34 -10.92 6.60
C PRO A 112 -5.27 -10.92 7.82
N HIS A 113 -6.27 -10.03 7.84
CA HIS A 113 -7.25 -9.99 8.90
C HIS A 113 -8.48 -10.84 8.53
N PRO A 114 -8.92 -11.76 9.41
CA PRO A 114 -10.21 -12.39 9.25
C PRO A 114 -11.24 -11.28 9.20
N ALA A 115 -11.94 -11.16 8.07
CA ALA A 115 -12.98 -10.18 7.94
C ALA A 115 -13.93 -10.36 9.13
N ALA A 116 -14.18 -9.29 9.89
CA ALA A 116 -15.28 -9.24 10.86
C ALA A 116 -16.66 -9.46 10.20
N LEU A 117 -16.69 -9.79 8.90
CA LEU A 117 -17.82 -10.22 8.09
C LEU A 117 -18.12 -11.72 8.24
N SER A 118 -17.63 -12.41 9.27
CA SER A 118 -18.23 -13.70 9.64
C SER A 118 -19.63 -13.44 10.18
N LEU A 119 -20.56 -13.14 9.27
CA LEU A 119 -21.98 -13.34 9.50
C LEU A 119 -22.16 -14.85 9.69
N ASP A 120 -22.44 -15.23 10.92
CA ASP A 120 -22.89 -16.55 11.38
C ASP A 120 -22.01 -17.76 11.01
N SER A 121 -21.17 -18.17 11.97
CA SER A 121 -20.93 -19.61 12.11
C SER A 121 -22.23 -20.24 12.61
N VAL A 122 -23.02 -20.79 11.69
CA VAL A 122 -24.28 -21.53 11.96
C VAL A 122 -24.01 -22.92 12.57
N ILE A 123 -22.79 -23.24 12.98
CA ILE A 123 -22.49 -24.54 13.60
C ILE A 123 -22.03 -24.33 15.05
N PRO A 124 -22.91 -24.62 16.05
CA PRO A 124 -22.49 -24.69 17.43
C PRO A 124 -21.65 -25.96 17.61
N GLY A 125 -20.33 -25.83 17.81
CA GLY A 125 -19.49 -26.96 18.20
C GLY A 125 -17.99 -26.84 18.01
N ASP A 126 -17.49 -25.92 17.17
CA ASP A 126 -16.05 -25.76 16.96
C ASP A 126 -15.72 -24.28 16.69
N PRO A 127 -15.12 -23.53 17.64
CA PRO A 127 -14.59 -22.20 17.36
C PRO A 127 -13.27 -22.35 16.60
N GLY A 128 -13.34 -22.89 15.37
CA GLY A 128 -12.24 -22.82 14.44
C GLY A 128 -11.88 -21.34 14.24
N LEU A 129 -10.61 -20.99 14.45
CA LEU A 129 -10.11 -19.63 14.21
C LEU A 129 -10.61 -19.16 12.83
N PRO A 130 -11.26 -17.98 12.74
CA PRO A 130 -11.82 -17.52 11.48
C PRO A 130 -10.71 -17.44 10.44
N ARG A 131 -10.85 -18.23 9.37
CA ARG A 131 -9.82 -18.32 8.33
C ARG A 131 -9.87 -17.03 7.50
N PRO A 132 -8.72 -16.42 7.17
CA PRO A 132 -8.73 -15.21 6.37
C PRO A 132 -9.30 -15.48 4.97
N LEU A 133 -10.23 -14.63 4.51
CA LEU A 133 -10.89 -14.77 3.22
C LEU A 133 -10.04 -14.17 2.08
N PRO A 134 -10.15 -14.70 0.84
CA PRO A 134 -9.51 -14.12 -0.32
C PRO A 134 -10.02 -12.70 -0.62
N LEU A 135 -9.14 -11.84 -1.13
CA LEU A 135 -9.47 -10.50 -1.61
C LEU A 135 -10.46 -10.53 -2.78
N SER A 136 -10.49 -11.60 -3.57
CA SER A 136 -11.49 -11.80 -4.62
C SER A 136 -12.92 -11.89 -4.08
N GLN A 137 -13.10 -12.20 -2.79
CA GLN A 137 -14.40 -12.24 -2.11
C GLN A 137 -14.67 -10.98 -1.28
N THR A 138 -13.64 -10.42 -0.63
CA THR A 138 -13.82 -9.29 0.30
C THR A 138 -13.62 -7.91 -0.33
N GLY A 139 -12.96 -7.89 -1.49
CA GLY A 139 -12.40 -6.70 -2.13
C GLY A 139 -11.17 -6.14 -1.40
N LEU A 140 -10.30 -5.44 -2.13
CA LEU A 140 -9.18 -4.70 -1.53
C LEU A 140 -9.67 -3.57 -0.63
N ARG A 141 -9.26 -3.63 0.64
CA ARG A 141 -9.55 -2.61 1.67
C ARG A 141 -8.38 -1.66 1.81
N PHE A 142 -8.68 -0.40 2.08
CA PHE A 142 -7.66 0.63 2.12
C PHE A 142 -6.66 0.46 3.28
N GLY A 143 -7.08 -0.15 4.39
CA GLY A 143 -6.18 -0.48 5.50
C GLY A 143 -5.03 -1.39 5.06
N LEU A 144 -5.31 -2.42 4.26
CA LEU A 144 -4.29 -3.32 3.73
C LEU A 144 -3.30 -2.58 2.82
N LEU A 145 -3.81 -1.78 1.87
CA LEU A 145 -2.97 -0.97 0.98
C LEU A 145 -2.10 0.02 1.76
N TYR A 146 -2.69 0.69 2.75
CA TYR A 146 -2.01 1.68 3.58
C TYR A 146 -0.93 1.02 4.43
N ASP A 147 -1.27 -0.01 5.21
CA ASP A 147 -0.35 -0.64 6.16
C ASP A 147 0.82 -1.35 5.45
N LEU A 148 0.57 -2.00 4.32
CA LEU A 148 1.65 -2.59 3.51
C LEU A 148 2.66 -1.53 3.08
N LEU A 149 2.15 -0.41 2.57
CA LEU A 149 3.00 0.69 2.13
C LEU A 149 3.77 1.30 3.31
N GLN A 150 3.12 1.53 4.45
CA GLN A 150 3.79 2.02 5.67
C GLN A 150 4.85 1.05 6.17
N TYR A 151 4.57 -0.25 6.16
CA TYR A 151 5.48 -1.27 6.63
C TYR A 151 6.77 -1.26 5.81
N HIS A 152 6.67 -1.32 4.48
CA HIS A 152 7.84 -1.29 3.61
C HIS A 152 8.55 0.05 3.63
N ALA A 153 7.83 1.17 3.78
CA ALA A 153 8.45 2.48 3.95
C ALA A 153 9.24 2.59 5.26
N GLY A 154 8.82 1.90 6.34
CA GLY A 154 9.54 1.92 7.62
C GLY A 154 10.64 0.85 7.75
N HIS A 155 10.45 -0.32 7.15
CA HIS A 155 11.28 -1.51 7.36
C HIS A 155 12.07 -1.93 6.12
N HIS A 156 12.54 -0.97 5.34
CA HIS A 156 13.49 -1.28 4.28
C HIS A 156 14.93 -1.20 4.78
N GLN A 157 15.86 -1.76 4.00
CA GLN A 157 17.29 -1.74 4.29
C GLN A 157 18.04 -0.64 3.53
N TYR A 158 17.36 0.07 2.63
CA TYR A 158 17.99 1.00 1.70
C TYR A 158 18.15 2.39 2.29
N PRO A 159 19.23 3.12 1.94
CA PRO A 159 19.38 4.49 2.39
C PRO A 159 18.25 5.39 1.87
N SER A 160 17.85 5.19 0.62
CA SER A 160 16.65 5.84 0.06
C SER A 160 15.70 4.81 -0.54
N LEU A 161 14.41 4.99 -0.25
CA LEU A 161 13.35 4.25 -0.90
C LEU A 161 12.29 5.21 -1.43
N TYR A 162 11.87 5.00 -2.66
CA TYR A 162 10.75 5.68 -3.27
C TYR A 162 9.62 4.72 -3.54
N PHE A 163 8.39 5.19 -3.39
CA PHE A 163 7.20 4.41 -3.68
C PHE A 163 6.21 5.17 -4.56
N ARG A 164 5.31 4.44 -5.22
CA ARG A 164 4.09 4.98 -5.82
C ARG A 164 2.97 3.94 -5.87
N VAL A 165 1.73 4.41 -5.92
CA VAL A 165 0.57 3.55 -6.21
C VAL A 165 0.14 3.76 -7.66
N VAL A 166 0.02 2.66 -8.41
CA VAL A 166 -0.33 2.63 -9.83
C VAL A 166 -1.69 1.97 -9.98
N TRP A 167 -2.56 2.56 -10.78
CA TRP A 167 -3.92 2.09 -11.03
C TRP A 167 -4.16 1.89 -12.51
N GLY A 168 -4.35 0.64 -12.89
CA GLY A 168 -5.01 0.28 -14.13
C GLY A 168 -4.40 0.81 -15.42
N ARG A 169 -3.19 1.39 -15.41
CA ARG A 169 -2.55 1.88 -16.63
C ARG A 169 -1.20 1.24 -16.81
N ALA A 170 -0.96 0.78 -18.04
CA ALA A 170 0.34 0.25 -18.44
C ALA A 170 1.43 1.24 -18.01
N CYS A 171 2.39 0.72 -17.25
CA CYS A 171 3.40 1.53 -16.61
C CYS A 171 4.21 2.27 -17.69
N ALA A 172 4.05 3.59 -17.79
CA ALA A 172 4.74 4.43 -18.77
C ALA A 172 6.05 5.01 -18.17
N PRO A 173 7.12 5.18 -18.98
CA PRO A 173 8.54 5.16 -18.54
C PRO A 173 8.99 6.48 -17.85
N ARG A 174 10.02 6.54 -16.97
CA ARG A 174 11.46 6.09 -17.04
C ARG A 174 12.12 5.88 -15.64
N PRO A 175 13.38 5.36 -15.55
CA PRO A 175 14.09 4.38 -16.39
C PRO A 175 14.27 3.07 -15.57
N ARG A 176 13.87 1.89 -16.02
CA ARG A 176 14.47 1.11 -17.09
C ARG A 176 13.44 0.05 -17.53
N TYR A 177 13.68 -0.58 -18.67
CA TYR A 177 12.69 -1.38 -19.41
C TYR A 177 12.19 -2.63 -18.66
N GLU A 178 12.92 -3.09 -17.66
CA GLU A 178 12.82 -4.43 -17.11
C GLU A 178 11.64 -4.56 -16.13
N MET A 179 11.40 -3.53 -15.31
CA MET A 179 10.28 -3.52 -14.36
C MET A 179 8.91 -3.41 -15.07
N LYS A 180 8.88 -2.86 -16.29
CA LYS A 180 7.64 -2.71 -17.06
C LYS A 180 6.90 -4.04 -17.26
N GLN A 181 7.63 -5.12 -17.51
CA GLN A 181 7.00 -6.44 -17.75
C GLN A 181 6.38 -7.00 -16.47
N VAL A 182 7.03 -6.81 -15.32
CA VAL A 182 6.50 -7.22 -14.02
C VAL A 182 5.30 -6.36 -13.65
N CYS A 183 5.41 -5.03 -13.76
CA CYS A 183 4.29 -4.12 -13.50
C CYS A 183 3.08 -4.43 -14.38
N ASN A 184 3.28 -4.64 -15.68
CA ASN A 184 2.17 -4.91 -16.60
C ASN A 184 1.45 -6.22 -16.24
N ARG A 185 2.20 -7.31 -15.97
CA ARG A 185 1.58 -8.58 -15.55
C ARG A 185 0.81 -8.43 -14.23
N LEU A 186 1.41 -7.79 -13.23
CA LEU A 186 0.71 -7.54 -11.96
C LEU A 186 -0.54 -6.69 -12.16
N LEU A 187 -0.49 -5.66 -13.01
CA LEU A 187 -1.65 -4.80 -13.30
C LEU A 187 -2.72 -5.51 -14.13
N GLU A 188 -2.36 -6.44 -15.01
CA GLU A 188 -3.31 -7.30 -15.72
C GLU A 188 -4.14 -8.13 -14.72
N GLU A 189 -3.50 -8.66 -13.68
CA GLU A 189 -4.13 -9.50 -12.66
C GLU A 189 -4.89 -8.72 -11.57
N THR A 190 -4.39 -7.54 -11.20
CA THR A 190 -4.86 -6.84 -9.99
C THR A 190 -5.52 -5.49 -10.24
N SER A 191 -5.22 -4.84 -11.37
CA SER A 191 -5.54 -3.43 -11.65
C SER A 191 -4.94 -2.41 -10.66
N VAL A 192 -4.19 -2.84 -9.64
CA VAL A 192 -3.56 -1.97 -8.63
C VAL A 192 -2.22 -2.53 -8.18
N LEU A 193 -1.19 -1.68 -8.20
CA LEU A 193 0.18 -2.04 -7.87
C LEU A 193 0.80 -1.00 -6.95
N VAL A 194 1.48 -1.43 -5.89
CA VAL A 194 2.46 -0.59 -5.19
C VAL A 194 3.85 -0.86 -5.77
N GLN A 195 4.51 0.18 -6.26
CA GLN A 195 5.87 0.05 -6.79
C GLN A 195 6.86 0.71 -5.84
N PHE A 196 7.93 0.00 -5.51
CA PHE A 196 9.07 0.46 -4.75
C PHE A 196 10.33 0.51 -5.62
N VAL A 197 11.12 1.57 -5.45
CA VAL A 197 12.38 1.78 -6.17
C VAL A 197 13.41 2.34 -5.19
N HIS A 198 14.58 1.73 -5.18
CA HIS A 198 15.78 2.27 -4.56
C HIS A 198 16.81 2.58 -5.65
N ASP A 199 17.32 3.81 -5.71
CA ASP A 199 18.27 4.26 -6.75
C ASP A 199 19.42 5.15 -6.25
N ASN A 200 19.53 5.41 -4.94
CA ASN A 200 20.60 6.24 -4.38
C ASN A 200 21.09 5.72 -3.02
N ASP A 201 22.36 5.31 -2.99
CA ASP A 201 23.05 4.80 -1.81
C ASP A 201 23.70 5.89 -0.93
N ASP A 202 23.80 7.12 -1.43
CA ASP A 202 24.54 8.23 -0.79
C ASP A 202 23.68 9.07 0.18
N LEU A 203 22.45 8.64 0.46
CA LEU A 203 21.52 9.34 1.35
C LEU A 203 21.53 8.76 2.76
N ASP A 204 21.02 9.51 3.74
CA ASP A 204 20.74 8.95 5.06
C ASP A 204 19.50 8.05 4.99
N HIS A 205 19.46 6.98 5.79
CA HIS A 205 18.32 6.07 5.85
C HIS A 205 17.03 6.80 6.25
N GLU A 206 16.00 6.70 5.42
CA GLU A 206 14.69 7.32 5.66
C GLU A 206 13.57 6.29 5.76
N PRO A 207 12.80 6.21 6.87
CA PRO A 207 12.91 7.00 8.08
C PRO A 207 14.13 6.60 8.91
N ALA A 208 14.72 7.57 9.60
CA ALA A 208 15.88 7.34 10.46
C ALA A 208 15.53 6.56 11.76
N ASP A 209 14.28 6.66 12.20
CA ASP A 209 13.76 6.02 13.41
C ASP A 209 12.52 5.18 13.07
N VAL A 210 12.73 3.87 12.97
CA VAL A 210 11.68 2.89 12.61
C VAL A 210 10.68 2.71 13.76
N ASP A 211 11.12 2.80 15.01
CA ASP A 211 10.23 2.67 16.17
C ASP A 211 9.27 3.86 16.25
N ALA A 212 9.78 5.07 16.03
CA ALA A 212 8.96 6.27 15.91
C ALA A 212 7.99 6.16 14.71
N TRP A 213 8.46 5.63 13.57
CA TRP A 213 7.64 5.39 12.38
C TRP A 213 6.49 4.45 12.67
N ASP A 214 6.76 3.31 13.30
CA ASP A 214 5.74 2.33 13.66
C ASP A 214 4.72 2.88 14.64
N SER A 215 5.19 3.60 15.67
CA SER A 215 4.29 4.29 16.58
C SER A 215 3.44 5.35 15.87
N ALA A 216 3.93 5.91 14.76
CA ALA A 216 3.28 6.97 14.00
C ALA A 216 2.28 6.45 12.94
N PHE A 217 2.51 5.28 12.35
CA PHE A 217 1.74 4.90 11.16
C PHE A 217 1.25 3.45 11.15
N ARG A 218 1.88 2.55 11.90
CA ARG A 218 1.53 1.13 11.88
C ARG A 218 0.26 0.88 12.69
N SER A 219 -0.62 0.04 12.16
CA SER A 219 -1.70 -0.55 12.94
C SER A 219 -1.15 -1.60 13.90
N GLU A 220 -1.58 -1.59 15.16
CA GLU A 220 -1.09 -2.51 16.22
C GLU A 220 -1.19 -4.00 15.82
N ASP A 221 -2.25 -4.36 15.09
CA ASP A 221 -2.52 -5.74 14.71
C ASP A 221 -1.96 -6.11 13.32
N PHE A 222 -1.31 -5.18 12.61
CA PHE A 222 -0.91 -5.44 11.22
C PHE A 222 0.13 -6.55 11.13
N GLN A 223 -0.13 -7.50 10.25
CA GLN A 223 0.79 -8.56 9.87
C GLN A 223 1.02 -8.49 8.37
N LEU A 224 2.29 -8.58 7.96
CA LEU A 224 2.64 -8.65 6.55
C LEU A 224 1.94 -9.89 5.94
N PRO A 225 1.13 -9.72 4.88
CA PRO A 225 0.46 -10.84 4.23
C PRO A 225 1.45 -11.88 3.72
N ALA A 226 1.01 -13.13 3.53
CA ALA A 226 1.78 -14.10 2.78
C ALA A 226 1.81 -13.71 1.30
N GLU A 227 3.00 -13.71 0.71
CA GLU A 227 3.27 -13.21 -0.63
C GLU A 227 3.66 -14.35 -1.57
N GLU A 228 3.16 -14.32 -2.80
CA GLU A 228 3.66 -15.18 -3.87
C GLU A 228 4.71 -14.38 -4.66
N GLU A 229 5.99 -14.53 -4.27
CA GLU A 229 7.09 -13.74 -4.82
C GLU A 229 7.68 -14.35 -6.10
N VAL A 230 7.88 -13.51 -7.11
CA VAL A 230 8.58 -13.82 -8.34
C VAL A 230 9.76 -12.87 -8.49
N VAL A 231 10.99 -13.41 -8.43
CA VAL A 231 12.23 -12.63 -8.49
C VAL A 231 12.93 -12.81 -9.84
N TYR A 232 13.25 -11.68 -10.47
CA TYR A 232 14.03 -11.57 -11.70
C TYR A 232 15.37 -10.90 -11.40
N ARG A 233 16.48 -11.60 -11.68
CA ARG A 233 17.83 -11.06 -11.55
C ARG A 233 18.42 -10.80 -12.93
N GLY A 234 18.71 -9.53 -13.24
CA GLY A 234 19.36 -9.14 -14.47
C GLY A 234 20.86 -8.89 -14.28
N LEU A 235 21.67 -9.31 -15.24
CA LEU A 235 23.02 -8.81 -15.47
C LEU A 235 22.89 -7.77 -16.59
N TRP A 236 22.83 -6.49 -16.23
CA TRP A 236 22.80 -5.39 -17.19
C TRP A 236 23.90 -4.41 -16.83
#